data_AF-A0A1S2VKS3-F1
#
_entry.id   AF-A0A1S2VKS3-F1
#
_cell.length_a   1.000
_cell.length_b   1.000
_cell.length_c   1.000
_cell.angle_alpha   90.00
_cell.angle_beta   90.00
_cell.angle_gamma   90.00
#
_symmetry.space_group_name_H-M   'P 1'
#
loop_
_entity.id
_entity.type
_entity.pdbx_description
1 polymer ?
#
loop_
_entity_poly.entity_id
_entity_poly.type
_entity_poly.pdbx_seq_one_letter_code
_entity_poly.pdbx_strand_id
1 'polypeptide(L)'
;MSLNKIISYPIIHTIILLLIFSLNNDIYLYEIYVIILSSMFMLFGYLYVIRNESIDIFHSIHIVVALYMALFVYTPLSLISVGRTDCFGVDVMPGCIKATFVFLFSFLFFLLGYYKASYLRFYSFIPINKNKIKNIMIFSYVIWVLAFALSIYYLFLTGRSFTYIFSMGQDGNKIDQNTDLLFLSNFSLCMIVPLIYIFKFNNNKFIFIVLAFMTFSVFYIRGFRIFLIIMIVSIFLYYYKSNNKKPSTNILIFFTITLFYLSTLLGSTRGSLRSGEKANSSLSTTDFIYTLESNFDLYKPFYGLMMNYPDKYDFTLGKSLIIDTFTLWIPRAFWHNKPLAQDMTMVVGIRHSVNDFAILNAAIAWPNIGEYYLDFGIIGCFIIFFVFGYFLKKMNSLYHSNNLNHLVLYSVCYTLLLQFITRGGLCYFSAFFLFTTSPYFLITKFSKV
;
A
#
# COMPACT_ATOMS: atom_id res chain seq x y z
N MET A 1 13.00 -6.86 23.54
CA MET A 1 13.58 -7.52 22.34
C MET A 1 14.97 -7.98 22.72
N SER A 2 15.40 -9.22 22.40
CA SER A 2 16.76 -9.66 22.76
C SER A 2 17.80 -8.86 21.96
N LEU A 3 18.92 -8.51 22.59
CA LEU A 3 20.04 -7.74 22.00
C LEU A 3 20.44 -8.30 20.62
N ASN A 4 20.42 -9.63 20.48
CA ASN A 4 20.76 -10.36 19.25
C ASN A 4 19.88 -9.97 18.05
N LYS A 5 18.61 -9.61 18.25
CA LYS A 5 17.72 -9.16 17.15
C LYS A 5 17.96 -7.71 16.73
N ILE A 6 18.50 -6.88 17.62
CA ILE A 6 18.84 -5.49 17.30
C ILE A 6 20.11 -5.46 16.45
N ILE A 7 21.07 -6.35 16.75
CA ILE A 7 22.34 -6.49 16.03
C ILE A 7 22.16 -7.09 14.62
N SER A 8 21.11 -7.90 14.38
CA SER A 8 20.89 -8.49 13.05
C SER A 8 20.49 -7.48 11.96
N TYR A 9 19.83 -6.36 12.30
CA TYR A 9 19.42 -5.36 11.30
C TYR A 9 20.58 -4.66 10.60
N PRO A 10 21.59 -4.09 11.31
CA PRO A 10 22.75 -3.48 10.66
C PRO A 10 23.56 -4.50 9.86
N ILE A 11 23.70 -5.74 10.34
CA ILE A 11 24.42 -6.78 9.59
C ILE A 11 23.72 -7.07 8.25
N ILE A 12 22.40 -7.29 8.26
CA ILE A 12 21.62 -7.53 7.04
C ILE A 12 21.72 -6.32 6.11
N HIS A 13 21.58 -5.11 6.64
CA HIS A 13 21.70 -3.89 5.85
C HIS A 13 23.06 -3.78 5.17
N THR A 14 24.15 -3.99 5.91
CA THR A 14 25.52 -3.97 5.38
C THR A 14 25.73 -5.06 4.32
N ILE A 15 25.24 -6.28 4.53
CA ILE A 15 25.32 -7.36 3.52
C ILE A 15 24.61 -6.94 2.22
N ILE A 16 23.41 -6.38 2.31
CA ILE A 16 22.67 -5.91 1.14
C ILE A 16 23.44 -4.80 0.42
N LEU A 17 24.00 -3.84 1.16
CA LEU A 17 24.83 -2.78 0.58
C LEU A 17 26.06 -3.35 -0.15
N LEU A 18 26.75 -4.32 0.44
CA LEU A 18 27.92 -4.97 -0.17
C LEU A 18 27.53 -5.72 -1.47
N LEU A 19 26.41 -6.44 -1.46
CA LEU A 19 25.89 -7.13 -2.64
C LEU A 19 25.55 -6.14 -3.78
N ILE A 20 24.98 -4.98 -3.45
CA ILE A 20 24.64 -3.97 -4.46
C ILE A 20 25.91 -3.28 -4.96
N PHE A 21 26.87 -2.99 -4.08
CA PHE A 21 28.13 -2.37 -4.46
C PHE A 21 28.96 -3.26 -5.42
N SER A 22 28.82 -4.59 -5.31
CA SER A 22 29.45 -5.50 -6.28
C SER A 22 28.91 -5.42 -7.71
N LEU A 23 27.78 -4.73 -7.93
CA LEU A 23 27.16 -4.56 -9.27
C LEU A 23 27.81 -3.44 -10.11
N ASN A 24 28.88 -2.81 -9.60
CA ASN A 24 29.93 -2.05 -10.28
C ASN A 24 29.53 -1.30 -11.57
N ASN A 25 29.21 -0.02 -11.42
CA ASN A 25 29.24 0.98 -12.50
C ASN A 25 29.81 2.29 -11.94
N ASP A 26 30.67 2.96 -12.69
CA ASP A 26 31.36 4.20 -12.28
C ASP A 26 30.48 5.47 -12.40
N ILE A 27 29.23 5.31 -12.83
CA ILE A 27 28.31 6.44 -13.09
C ILE A 27 27.48 6.73 -11.83
N TYR A 28 27.38 8.01 -11.46
CA TYR A 28 26.63 8.51 -10.28
C TYR A 28 27.14 8.01 -8.92
N LEU A 29 28.47 7.84 -8.77
CA LEU A 29 29.10 7.43 -7.52
C LEU A 29 28.74 8.36 -6.35
N TYR A 30 28.69 9.67 -6.58
CA TYR A 30 28.38 10.64 -5.53
C TYR A 30 26.97 10.46 -4.98
N GLU A 31 25.98 10.28 -5.86
CA GLU A 31 24.59 10.01 -5.52
C GLU A 31 24.45 8.70 -4.74
N ILE A 32 25.15 7.65 -5.17
CA ILE A 32 25.21 6.36 -4.46
C ILE A 32 25.73 6.56 -3.03
N TYR A 33 26.84 7.30 -2.84
CA TYR A 33 27.37 7.56 -1.50
C TYR A 33 26.40 8.35 -0.62
N VAL A 34 25.70 9.33 -1.18
CA VAL A 34 24.67 10.11 -0.45
C VAL A 34 23.51 9.22 -0.01
N ILE A 35 23.04 8.31 -0.86
CA ILE A 35 21.98 7.35 -0.52
C ILE A 35 22.44 6.39 0.59
N ILE A 36 23.66 5.85 0.50
CA ILE A 36 24.22 4.95 1.52
C ILE A 36 24.37 5.67 2.86
N LEU A 37 24.95 6.86 2.86
CA LEU A 37 25.12 7.64 4.09
C LEU A 37 23.77 7.93 4.74
N SER A 38 22.79 8.33 3.93
CA SER A 38 21.42 8.56 4.39
C SER A 38 20.76 7.30 4.96
N SER A 39 21.01 6.14 4.37
CA SER A 39 20.47 4.87 4.87
C SER A 39 21.05 4.49 6.24
N MET A 40 22.34 4.80 6.49
CA MET A 40 22.93 4.61 7.81
C MET A 40 22.25 5.49 8.86
N PHE A 41 22.02 6.78 8.58
CA PHE A 41 21.30 7.68 9.50
C PHE A 41 19.88 7.20 9.79
N MET A 42 19.14 6.77 8.75
CA MET A 42 17.80 6.20 8.93
C MET A 42 17.82 4.96 9.83
N LEU A 43 18.77 4.05 9.58
CA LEU A 43 18.93 2.84 10.36
C LEU A 43 19.25 3.16 11.83
N PHE A 44 20.19 4.07 12.10
CA PHE A 44 20.52 4.48 13.46
C PHE A 44 19.32 5.09 14.19
N GLY A 45 18.58 6.00 13.54
CA GLY A 45 17.37 6.59 14.09
C GLY A 45 16.30 5.53 14.42
N TYR A 46 16.09 4.58 13.52
CA TYR A 46 15.16 3.47 13.72
C TYR A 46 15.58 2.54 14.86
N LEU A 47 16.86 2.16 14.93
CA LEU A 47 17.40 1.34 16.01
C LEU A 47 17.29 2.04 17.37
N TYR A 48 17.50 3.35 17.42
CA TYR A 48 17.30 4.15 18.62
C TYR A 48 15.85 4.08 19.11
N VAL A 49 14.87 4.23 18.21
CA VAL A 49 13.44 4.11 18.55
C VAL A 49 13.10 2.70 19.05
N ILE A 50 13.57 1.64 18.38
CA ILE A 50 13.31 0.26 18.82
C ILE A 50 13.97 -0.05 20.16
N ARG A 51 15.19 0.45 20.41
CA ARG A 51 15.88 0.20 21.67
C ARG A 51 15.10 0.75 22.86
N ASN A 52 14.48 1.91 22.69
CA ASN A 52 13.75 2.60 23.75
C ASN A 52 12.30 2.11 23.93
N GLU A 53 11.82 1.22 23.06
CA GLU A 53 10.43 0.75 23.03
C GLU A 53 10.35 -0.77 23.00
N SER A 54 9.36 -1.36 23.70
CA SER A 54 9.10 -2.80 23.63
C SER A 54 8.32 -3.18 22.36
N ILE A 55 8.98 -3.06 21.21
CA ILE A 55 8.34 -3.24 19.89
C ILE A 55 8.20 -4.73 19.52
N ASP A 56 7.00 -5.15 19.07
CA ASP A 56 6.75 -6.47 18.48
C ASP A 56 6.83 -6.42 16.93
N ILE A 57 7.06 -7.57 16.28
CA ILE A 57 7.29 -7.71 14.83
C ILE A 57 6.14 -7.17 13.96
N PHE A 58 4.94 -7.08 14.50
CA PHE A 58 3.76 -6.57 13.81
C PHE A 58 3.46 -5.10 14.12
N HIS A 59 4.33 -4.39 14.83
CA HIS A 59 4.19 -2.94 15.01
C HIS A 59 4.35 -2.23 13.66
N SER A 60 3.51 -1.23 13.44
CA SER A 60 3.41 -0.49 12.18
C SER A 60 4.73 0.14 11.72
N ILE A 61 5.63 0.51 12.63
CA ILE A 61 6.93 1.09 12.26
C ILE A 61 7.75 0.16 11.36
N HIS A 62 7.68 -1.16 11.56
CA HIS A 62 8.51 -2.11 10.81
C HIS A 62 8.17 -2.11 9.31
N ILE A 63 6.88 -2.13 8.96
CA ILE A 63 6.46 -2.11 7.57
C ILE A 63 6.77 -0.77 6.91
N VAL A 64 6.63 0.34 7.64
CA VAL A 64 6.93 1.68 7.12
C VAL A 64 8.42 1.85 6.83
N VAL A 65 9.29 1.47 7.78
CA VAL A 65 10.74 1.54 7.56
C VAL A 65 11.16 0.58 6.44
N ALA A 66 10.63 -0.64 6.39
CA ALA A 66 10.95 -1.58 5.31
C ALA A 66 10.59 -1.03 3.93
N LEU A 67 9.41 -0.41 3.78
CA LEU A 67 8.96 0.17 2.52
C LEU A 67 9.79 1.38 2.10
N TYR A 68 10.08 2.28 3.03
CA TYR A 68 10.92 3.43 2.72
C TYR A 68 12.36 3.04 2.39
N MET A 69 12.93 2.03 3.07
CA MET A 69 14.24 1.48 2.71
C MET A 69 14.22 0.84 1.32
N ALA A 70 13.15 0.13 0.96
CA ALA A 70 12.99 -0.40 -0.40
C ALA A 70 12.94 0.72 -1.44
N LEU A 71 12.06 1.72 -1.24
CA LEU A 71 11.82 2.82 -2.18
C LEU A 71 13.00 3.78 -2.35
N PHE A 72 13.67 4.17 -1.25
CA PHE A 72 14.64 5.26 -1.25
C PHE A 72 16.09 4.81 -1.03
N VAL A 73 16.33 3.51 -0.81
CA VAL A 73 17.69 2.98 -0.64
C VAL A 73 17.94 1.83 -1.59
N TYR A 74 17.28 0.69 -1.38
CA TYR A 74 17.64 -0.54 -2.07
C TYR A 74 17.34 -0.49 -3.57
N THR A 75 16.16 -0.02 -3.97
CA THR A 75 15.81 0.07 -5.39
C THR A 75 16.60 1.17 -6.13
N PRO A 76 16.78 2.39 -5.59
CA PRO A 76 17.69 3.36 -6.19
C PRO A 76 19.09 2.82 -6.39
N LEU A 77 19.71 2.24 -5.35
CA LEU A 77 21.07 1.71 -5.46
C LEU A 77 21.18 0.62 -6.53
N SER A 78 20.24 -0.32 -6.56
CA SER A 78 20.23 -1.42 -7.54
C SER A 78 19.99 -0.95 -8.98
N LEU A 79 19.17 0.08 -9.20
CA LEU A 79 18.87 0.57 -10.56
C LEU A 79 19.96 1.50 -11.08
N ILE A 80 20.52 2.34 -10.22
CA ILE A 80 21.66 3.21 -10.57
C ILE A 80 22.88 2.35 -10.91
N SER A 81 23.16 1.28 -10.13
CA SER A 81 24.30 0.39 -10.41
C SER A 81 24.18 -0.35 -11.75
N VAL A 82 22.98 -0.54 -12.29
CA VAL A 82 22.76 -1.16 -13.62
C VAL A 82 22.56 -0.10 -14.72
N GLY A 83 22.72 1.19 -14.41
CA GLY A 83 22.57 2.29 -15.37
C GLY A 83 21.13 2.66 -15.73
N ARG A 84 20.12 2.06 -15.06
CA ARG A 84 18.68 2.30 -15.31
C ARG A 84 18.19 3.53 -14.56
N THR A 85 18.71 4.70 -14.94
CA THR A 85 18.58 5.95 -14.19
C THR A 85 17.48 6.87 -14.69
N ASP A 86 17.00 6.68 -15.93
CA ASP A 86 15.93 7.48 -16.50
C ASP A 86 14.55 7.02 -16.02
N CYS A 87 13.58 7.93 -16.09
CA CYS A 87 12.16 7.64 -15.95
C CYS A 87 11.48 7.92 -17.30
N PHE A 88 11.10 6.86 -18.02
CA PHE A 88 10.44 6.96 -19.33
C PHE A 88 11.16 7.90 -20.32
N GLY A 89 12.49 7.81 -20.39
CA GLY A 89 13.32 8.64 -21.28
C GLY A 89 13.73 10.00 -20.73
N VAL A 90 13.36 10.34 -19.49
CA VAL A 90 13.78 11.58 -18.82
C VAL A 90 14.83 11.27 -17.77
N ASP A 91 15.98 11.92 -17.86
CA ASP A 91 17.01 11.84 -16.82
C ASP A 91 16.55 12.56 -15.55
N VAL A 92 16.38 11.78 -14.47
CA VAL A 92 15.93 12.27 -13.16
C VAL A 92 17.05 12.35 -12.13
N MET A 93 18.28 11.94 -12.48
CA MET A 93 19.40 11.91 -11.54
C MET A 93 19.81 13.28 -10.97
N PRO A 94 19.69 14.41 -11.70
CA PRO A 94 19.95 15.72 -11.10
C PRO A 94 19.11 16.02 -9.85
N GLY A 95 17.93 15.40 -9.72
CA GLY A 95 17.07 15.51 -8.54
C GLY A 95 17.45 14.62 -7.36
N CYS A 96 18.35 13.64 -7.56
CA CYS A 96 18.64 12.57 -6.60
C CYS A 96 19.11 13.10 -5.24
N ILE A 97 20.17 13.90 -5.21
CA ILE A 97 20.79 14.38 -3.96
C ILE A 97 19.78 15.18 -3.13
N LYS A 98 19.07 16.12 -3.78
CA LYS A 98 18.03 16.95 -3.14
C LYS A 98 16.90 16.06 -2.60
N ALA A 99 16.42 15.11 -3.39
CA ALA A 99 15.38 14.16 -2.98
C ALA A 99 15.81 13.33 -1.77
N THR A 100 17.03 12.80 -1.77
CA THR A 100 17.58 11.98 -0.69
C THR A 100 17.66 12.78 0.62
N PHE A 101 18.14 14.03 0.60
CA PHE A 101 18.17 14.85 1.81
C PHE A 101 16.78 15.22 2.31
N VAL A 102 15.87 15.65 1.42
CA VAL A 102 14.48 15.95 1.79
C VAL A 102 13.83 14.73 2.43
N PHE A 103 14.01 13.55 1.86
CA PHE A 103 13.50 12.32 2.41
C PHE A 103 14.15 11.94 3.75
N LEU A 104 15.47 12.01 3.88
CA LEU A 104 16.19 11.70 5.12
C LEU A 104 15.66 12.55 6.29
N PHE A 105 15.61 13.86 6.13
CA PHE A 105 15.14 14.74 7.20
C PHE A 105 13.65 14.51 7.50
N SER A 106 12.82 14.30 6.48
CA SER A 106 11.41 13.95 6.67
C SER A 106 11.26 12.65 7.46
N PHE A 107 12.08 11.63 7.16
CA PHE A 107 12.09 10.37 7.87
C PHE A 107 12.52 10.53 9.34
N LEU A 108 13.49 11.39 9.64
CA LEU A 108 13.84 11.74 11.03
C LEU A 108 12.66 12.41 11.76
N PHE A 109 11.95 13.33 11.11
CA PHE A 109 10.72 13.92 11.67
C PHE A 109 9.62 12.88 11.91
N PHE A 110 9.48 11.90 11.02
CA PHE A 110 8.61 10.75 11.24
C PHE A 110 8.98 9.95 12.49
N LEU A 111 10.27 9.64 12.67
CA LEU A 111 10.75 8.94 13.86
C LEU A 111 10.49 9.76 15.14
N LEU A 112 10.71 11.08 15.09
CA LEU A 112 10.39 11.98 16.20
C LEU A 112 8.89 11.98 16.55
N GLY A 113 8.03 12.04 15.54
CA GLY A 113 6.57 11.97 15.73
C GLY A 113 6.13 10.65 16.35
N TYR A 114 6.72 9.54 15.89
CA TYR A 114 6.46 8.21 16.42
C TYR A 114 6.94 8.05 17.87
N TYR A 115 8.11 8.59 18.20
CA TYR A 115 8.69 8.55 19.55
C TYR A 115 7.89 9.41 20.54
N LYS A 116 7.46 10.61 20.13
CA LYS A 116 6.73 11.55 21.00
C LYS A 116 5.30 11.08 21.32
N ALA A 117 4.68 10.33 20.42
CA ALA A 117 3.33 9.82 20.63
C ALA A 117 3.28 8.77 21.75
N SER A 118 2.27 8.88 22.61
CA SER A 118 1.94 7.85 23.59
C SER A 118 0.85 6.92 23.05
N TYR A 119 0.80 5.70 23.57
CA TYR A 119 -0.29 4.78 23.29
C TYR A 119 -1.59 5.34 23.89
N LEU A 120 -2.67 5.31 23.10
CA LEU A 120 -4.02 5.51 23.61
C LEU A 120 -4.37 4.38 24.59
N ARG A 121 -4.85 4.75 25.78
CA ARG A 121 -5.35 3.79 26.77
C ARG A 121 -6.78 3.40 26.41
N PHE A 122 -6.98 2.17 25.98
CA PHE A 122 -8.32 1.60 25.84
C PHE A 122 -8.74 0.95 27.16
N TYR A 123 -9.78 1.48 27.79
CA TYR A 123 -10.34 0.89 29.00
C TYR A 123 -11.26 -0.28 28.68
N SER A 124 -11.07 -1.37 29.43
CA SER A 124 -11.91 -2.58 29.54
C SER A 124 -12.09 -3.45 28.29
N PHE A 125 -11.80 -4.74 28.45
CA PHE A 125 -12.27 -5.80 27.57
C PHE A 125 -13.74 -6.05 27.88
N ILE A 126 -14.63 -5.80 26.93
CA ILE A 126 -16.03 -6.21 27.04
C ILE A 126 -16.12 -7.60 26.37
N PRO A 127 -16.38 -8.68 27.13
CA PRO A 127 -16.55 -10.00 26.54
C PRO A 127 -17.72 -9.99 25.53
N ILE A 128 -17.46 -10.48 24.32
CA ILE A 128 -18.48 -10.56 23.27
C ILE A 128 -19.39 -11.75 23.58
N ASN A 129 -20.64 -11.47 23.96
CA ASN A 129 -21.66 -12.50 24.19
C ASN A 129 -22.05 -13.21 22.86
N LYS A 130 -22.52 -14.46 22.93
CA LYS A 130 -23.00 -15.26 21.78
C LYS A 130 -23.99 -14.52 20.88
N ASN A 131 -24.93 -13.76 21.46
CA ASN A 131 -25.89 -12.96 20.69
C ASN A 131 -25.21 -11.86 19.85
N LYS A 132 -24.15 -11.24 20.40
CA LYS A 132 -23.33 -10.26 19.69
C LYS A 132 -22.54 -10.92 18.55
N ILE A 133 -21.99 -12.12 18.77
CA ILE A 133 -21.32 -12.91 17.72
C ILE A 133 -22.29 -13.23 16.58
N LYS A 134 -23.52 -13.67 16.89
CA LYS A 134 -24.55 -13.95 15.88
C LYS A 134 -24.84 -12.70 15.02
N ASN A 135 -25.00 -11.53 15.65
CA ASN A 135 -25.22 -10.28 14.93
C ASN A 135 -24.02 -9.90 14.05
N ILE A 136 -22.79 -9.98 14.59
CA ILE A 136 -21.56 -9.75 13.82
C ILE A 136 -21.53 -10.62 12.57
N MET A 137 -21.86 -11.91 12.70
CA MET A 137 -21.89 -12.85 11.58
C MET A 137 -22.97 -12.51 10.56
N ILE A 138 -24.19 -12.19 10.99
CA ILE A 138 -25.28 -11.77 10.08
C ILE A 138 -24.86 -10.54 9.27
N PHE A 139 -24.39 -9.49 9.94
CA PHE A 139 -23.95 -8.28 9.25
C PHE A 139 -22.73 -8.52 8.35
N SER A 140 -21.81 -9.41 8.76
CA SER A 140 -20.68 -9.80 7.91
C SER A 140 -21.15 -10.45 6.61
N TYR A 141 -22.07 -11.43 6.68
CA TYR A 141 -22.61 -12.05 5.47
C TYR A 141 -23.39 -11.06 4.61
N VAL A 142 -24.24 -10.23 5.20
CA VAL A 142 -25.03 -9.22 4.44
C VAL A 142 -24.10 -8.25 3.70
N ILE A 143 -23.12 -7.67 4.39
CA ILE A 143 -22.19 -6.73 3.77
C ILE A 143 -21.35 -7.42 2.71
N TRP A 144 -20.86 -8.63 2.98
CA TRP A 144 -20.07 -9.39 2.00
C TRP A 144 -20.89 -9.70 0.74
N VAL A 145 -22.13 -10.18 0.88
CA VAL A 145 -23.01 -10.50 -0.26
C VAL A 145 -23.33 -9.26 -1.08
N LEU A 146 -23.66 -8.14 -0.43
CA LEU A 146 -23.92 -6.87 -1.12
C LEU A 146 -22.68 -6.37 -1.86
N ALA A 147 -21.52 -6.36 -1.21
CA ALA A 147 -20.24 -5.95 -1.81
C ALA A 147 -19.85 -6.85 -2.99
N PHE A 148 -20.04 -8.16 -2.85
CA PHE A 148 -19.79 -9.14 -3.90
C PHE A 148 -20.74 -8.94 -5.09
N ALA A 149 -22.04 -8.82 -4.84
CA ALA A 149 -23.05 -8.58 -5.88
C ALA A 149 -22.78 -7.30 -6.67
N LEU A 150 -22.45 -6.19 -5.99
CA LEU A 150 -22.06 -4.93 -6.64
C LEU A 150 -20.77 -5.07 -7.46
N SER A 151 -19.79 -5.82 -6.95
CA SER A 151 -18.53 -6.07 -7.65
C SER A 151 -18.74 -6.92 -8.91
N ILE A 152 -19.56 -7.96 -8.81
CA ILE A 152 -19.94 -8.81 -9.94
C ILE A 152 -20.75 -8.02 -10.97
N TYR A 153 -21.73 -7.22 -10.52
CA TYR A 153 -22.50 -6.35 -11.40
C TYR A 153 -21.60 -5.37 -12.16
N TYR A 154 -20.64 -4.74 -11.48
CA TYR A 154 -19.63 -3.91 -12.13
C TYR A 154 -18.80 -4.70 -13.16
N LEU A 155 -18.35 -5.91 -12.83
CA LEU A 155 -17.59 -6.74 -13.77
C LEU A 155 -18.43 -7.10 -15.02
N PHE A 156 -19.72 -7.36 -14.85
CA PHE A 156 -20.66 -7.56 -15.97
C PHE A 156 -20.82 -6.34 -16.84
N LEU A 157 -20.98 -5.16 -16.24
CA LEU A 157 -21.07 -3.91 -16.98
C LEU A 157 -19.80 -3.64 -17.78
N THR A 158 -18.64 -4.09 -17.30
CA THR A 158 -17.37 -4.05 -18.07
C THR A 158 -17.21 -5.21 -19.07
N GLY A 159 -18.29 -5.96 -19.31
CA GLY A 159 -18.36 -7.01 -20.32
C GLY A 159 -17.88 -8.40 -19.90
N ARG A 160 -17.54 -8.65 -18.63
CA ARG A 160 -16.94 -9.92 -18.19
C ARG A 160 -18.00 -10.95 -17.81
N SER A 161 -17.94 -12.16 -18.38
CA SER A 161 -18.85 -13.27 -18.02
C SER A 161 -18.53 -13.90 -16.66
N PHE A 162 -19.49 -14.65 -16.08
CA PHE A 162 -19.24 -15.45 -14.87
C PHE A 162 -18.11 -16.48 -15.08
N THR A 163 -18.09 -17.12 -16.26
CA THR A 163 -17.05 -18.08 -16.61
C THR A 163 -15.68 -17.41 -16.57
N TYR A 164 -15.54 -16.23 -17.18
CA TYR A 164 -14.31 -15.44 -17.15
C TYR A 164 -13.85 -15.09 -15.73
N ILE A 165 -14.80 -14.71 -14.86
CA ILE A 165 -14.46 -14.31 -13.49
C ILE A 165 -13.93 -15.50 -12.68
N PHE A 166 -14.63 -16.63 -12.71
CA PHE A 166 -14.28 -17.79 -11.89
C PHE A 166 -13.19 -18.68 -12.51
N SER A 167 -13.00 -18.62 -13.82
CA SER A 167 -11.84 -19.22 -14.50
C SER A 167 -10.59 -18.33 -14.44
N MET A 168 -10.62 -17.22 -13.69
CA MET A 168 -9.50 -16.29 -13.57
C MET A 168 -8.96 -15.77 -14.92
N GLY A 169 -9.86 -15.55 -15.88
CA GLY A 169 -9.54 -15.02 -17.21
C GLY A 169 -9.03 -16.03 -18.23
N GLN A 170 -9.11 -17.34 -17.93
CA GLN A 170 -8.74 -18.41 -18.88
C GLN A 170 -9.79 -18.70 -19.96
N ASP A 171 -11.07 -18.46 -19.68
CA ASP A 171 -12.19 -18.81 -20.55
C ASP A 171 -13.29 -17.74 -20.49
N GLY A 172 -14.19 -17.68 -21.47
CA GLY A 172 -15.27 -16.69 -21.54
C GLY A 172 -14.97 -15.46 -22.40
N ASN A 173 -16.01 -14.70 -22.70
CA ASN A 173 -15.97 -13.55 -23.62
C ASN A 173 -15.95 -12.23 -22.84
N LYS A 174 -15.27 -11.23 -23.41
CA LYS A 174 -15.45 -9.82 -23.04
C LYS A 174 -16.09 -9.07 -24.21
N ILE A 175 -17.15 -8.33 -23.93
CA ILE A 175 -17.69 -7.31 -24.86
C ILE A 175 -17.20 -5.97 -24.34
N ASP A 176 -16.45 -5.21 -25.14
CA ASP A 176 -15.97 -3.90 -24.71
C ASP A 176 -17.15 -2.96 -24.45
N GLN A 177 -17.30 -2.58 -23.19
CA GLN A 177 -18.29 -1.62 -22.71
C GLN A 177 -17.62 -0.64 -21.76
N ASN A 178 -17.67 0.64 -22.12
CA ASN A 178 -17.29 1.72 -21.22
C ASN A 178 -18.43 1.97 -20.24
N THR A 179 -18.09 2.09 -18.95
CA THR A 179 -19.09 2.28 -17.89
C THR A 179 -18.68 3.44 -16.99
N ASP A 180 -19.62 4.37 -16.78
CA ASP A 180 -19.44 5.52 -15.88
C ASP A 180 -19.48 5.13 -14.39
N LEU A 181 -19.80 3.86 -14.09
CA LEU A 181 -19.99 3.33 -12.74
C LEU A 181 -18.71 2.79 -12.11
N LEU A 182 -17.56 3.37 -12.45
CA LEU A 182 -16.24 2.95 -11.96
C LEU A 182 -16.12 3.01 -10.43
N PHE A 183 -16.93 3.83 -9.76
CA PHE A 183 -16.99 3.89 -8.30
C PHE A 183 -17.52 2.60 -7.66
N LEU A 184 -18.43 1.86 -8.34
CA LEU A 184 -18.97 0.59 -7.83
C LEU A 184 -17.86 -0.43 -7.59
N SER A 185 -16.79 -0.31 -8.38
CA SER A 185 -15.63 -1.17 -8.24
C SER A 185 -15.00 -1.04 -6.84
N ASN A 186 -15.07 0.11 -6.16
CA ASN A 186 -14.49 0.26 -4.82
C ASN A 186 -15.19 -0.59 -3.75
N PHE A 187 -16.46 -0.99 -3.95
CA PHE A 187 -17.18 -1.85 -3.00
C PHE A 187 -16.55 -3.22 -2.83
N SER A 188 -15.71 -3.68 -3.77
CA SER A 188 -15.04 -4.97 -3.60
C SER A 188 -14.14 -4.99 -2.35
N LEU A 189 -13.57 -3.84 -1.96
CA LEU A 189 -12.77 -3.70 -0.74
C LEU A 189 -13.59 -3.95 0.53
N CYS A 190 -14.90 -3.71 0.49
CA CYS A 190 -15.80 -3.97 1.62
C CYS A 190 -15.90 -5.45 1.99
N MET A 191 -15.43 -6.38 1.13
CA MET A 191 -15.43 -7.81 1.43
C MET A 191 -14.38 -8.23 2.46
N ILE A 192 -13.30 -7.45 2.65
CA ILE A 192 -12.12 -7.85 3.43
C ILE A 192 -12.44 -7.98 4.92
N VAL A 193 -13.03 -6.96 5.52
CA VAL A 193 -13.37 -6.96 6.96
C VAL A 193 -14.38 -8.07 7.32
N PRO A 194 -15.51 -8.22 6.60
CA PRO A 194 -16.43 -9.35 6.82
C PRO A 194 -15.74 -10.70 6.72
N LEU A 195 -14.81 -10.88 5.77
CA LEU A 195 -14.08 -12.12 5.60
C LEU A 195 -13.22 -12.47 6.83
N ILE A 196 -12.62 -11.48 7.49
CA ILE A 196 -11.88 -11.66 8.75
C ILE A 196 -12.82 -12.08 9.90
N TYR A 197 -14.01 -11.46 10.00
CA TYR A 197 -15.00 -11.86 11.00
C TYR A 197 -15.51 -13.30 10.78
N ILE A 198 -15.81 -13.66 9.53
CA ILE A 198 -16.23 -15.01 9.14
C ILE A 198 -15.11 -16.02 9.43
N PHE A 199 -13.86 -15.69 9.10
CA PHE A 199 -12.70 -16.53 9.41
C PHE A 199 -12.62 -16.89 10.90
N LYS A 200 -12.89 -15.90 11.77
CA LYS A 200 -12.81 -16.07 13.22
C LYS A 200 -14.00 -16.84 13.81
N PHE A 201 -15.21 -16.39 13.51
CA PHE A 201 -16.40 -16.80 14.24
C PHE A 201 -17.18 -17.92 13.57
N ASN A 202 -16.91 -18.22 12.30
CA ASN A 202 -17.58 -19.32 11.62
C ASN A 202 -16.96 -20.66 11.99
N ASN A 203 -17.81 -21.59 12.43
CA ASN A 203 -17.40 -22.95 12.75
C ASN A 203 -17.04 -23.75 11.48
N ASN A 204 -17.76 -23.50 10.38
CA ASN A 204 -17.52 -24.20 9.12
C ASN A 204 -16.41 -23.51 8.30
N LYS A 205 -15.21 -24.09 8.30
CA LYS A 205 -14.06 -23.55 7.54
C LYS A 205 -14.25 -23.66 6.02
N PHE A 206 -15.10 -24.58 5.54
CA PHE A 206 -15.40 -24.69 4.11
C PHE A 206 -16.09 -23.43 3.57
N ILE A 207 -17.06 -22.87 4.30
CA ILE A 207 -17.73 -21.62 3.90
C ILE A 207 -16.72 -20.48 3.77
N PHE A 208 -15.78 -20.37 4.71
CA PHE A 208 -14.71 -19.37 4.62
C PHE A 208 -13.86 -19.57 3.36
N ILE A 209 -13.47 -20.80 3.04
CA ILE A 209 -12.67 -21.11 1.84
C ILE A 209 -13.42 -20.69 0.57
N VAL A 210 -14.71 -21.00 0.46
CA VAL A 210 -15.55 -20.62 -0.69
C VAL A 210 -15.62 -19.09 -0.84
N LEU A 211 -15.90 -18.37 0.24
CA LEU A 211 -16.00 -16.90 0.20
C LEU A 211 -14.64 -16.23 -0.06
N ALA A 212 -13.57 -16.79 0.50
CA ALA A 212 -12.21 -16.33 0.24
C ALA A 212 -11.83 -16.54 -1.23
N PHE A 213 -12.18 -17.68 -1.82
CA PHE A 213 -11.99 -17.96 -3.24
C PHE A 213 -12.78 -16.98 -4.11
N MET A 214 -14.07 -16.76 -3.83
CA MET A 214 -14.89 -15.79 -4.56
C MET A 214 -14.31 -14.37 -4.49
N THR A 215 -13.87 -13.95 -3.30
CA THR A 215 -13.22 -12.65 -3.09
C THR A 215 -11.91 -12.56 -3.87
N PHE A 216 -11.10 -13.63 -3.83
CA PHE A 216 -9.85 -13.74 -4.56
C PHE A 216 -10.07 -13.62 -6.07
N SER A 217 -11.03 -14.36 -6.65
CA SER A 217 -11.34 -14.30 -8.09
C SER A 217 -11.71 -12.89 -8.53
N VAL A 218 -12.58 -12.20 -7.77
CA VAL A 218 -12.93 -10.80 -8.06
C VAL A 218 -11.70 -9.90 -8.02
N PHE A 219 -10.84 -10.02 -7.01
CA PHE A 219 -9.64 -9.18 -6.89
C PHE A 219 -8.60 -9.49 -7.98
N TYR A 220 -8.46 -10.76 -8.35
CA TYR A 220 -7.55 -11.23 -9.39
C TYR A 220 -7.94 -10.64 -10.75
N ILE A 221 -9.20 -10.77 -11.15
CA ILE A 221 -9.72 -10.27 -12.43
C ILE A 221 -9.64 -8.74 -12.53
N ARG A 222 -9.77 -8.04 -11.40
CA ARG A 222 -9.57 -6.58 -11.38
C ARG A 222 -8.12 -6.18 -11.66
N GLY A 223 -7.15 -7.08 -11.51
CA GLY A 223 -5.75 -6.85 -11.84
C GLY A 223 -5.05 -5.83 -10.94
N PHE A 224 -5.55 -5.61 -9.72
CA PHE A 224 -4.91 -4.76 -8.72
C PHE A 224 -4.24 -5.62 -7.65
N ARG A 225 -2.91 -5.77 -7.76
CA ARG A 225 -2.08 -6.58 -6.85
C ARG A 225 -2.33 -6.24 -5.38
N ILE A 226 -2.51 -4.96 -5.08
CA ILE A 226 -2.68 -4.46 -3.72
C ILE A 226 -3.94 -5.01 -3.02
N PHE A 227 -5.03 -5.30 -3.74
CA PHE A 227 -6.25 -5.83 -3.11
C PHE A 227 -6.02 -7.22 -2.52
N LEU A 228 -5.33 -8.09 -3.26
CA LEU A 228 -4.96 -9.41 -2.77
C LEU A 228 -3.97 -9.33 -1.60
N ILE A 229 -3.00 -8.42 -1.68
CA ILE A 229 -2.04 -8.21 -0.59
C ILE A 229 -2.76 -7.74 0.68
N ILE A 230 -3.66 -6.75 0.59
CA ILE A 230 -4.45 -6.28 1.74
C ILE A 230 -5.26 -7.44 2.34
N MET A 231 -5.96 -8.24 1.52
CA MET A 231 -6.74 -9.38 2.00
C MET A 231 -5.87 -10.41 2.73
N ILE A 232 -4.82 -10.89 2.08
CA ILE A 232 -3.98 -11.99 2.58
C ILE A 232 -3.21 -11.55 3.84
N VAL A 233 -2.57 -10.38 3.80
CA VAL A 233 -1.76 -9.88 4.92
C VAL A 233 -2.65 -9.52 6.12
N SER A 234 -3.86 -8.98 5.90
CA SER A 234 -4.77 -8.65 7.01
C SER A 234 -5.25 -9.91 7.74
N ILE A 235 -5.61 -10.97 7.00
CA ILE A 235 -5.99 -12.26 7.59
C ILE A 235 -4.80 -12.90 8.32
N PHE A 236 -3.61 -12.87 7.71
CA PHE A 236 -2.38 -13.41 8.31
C PHE A 236 -2.04 -12.71 9.65
N LEU A 237 -2.03 -11.38 9.67
CA LEU A 237 -1.74 -10.60 10.87
C LEU A 237 -2.78 -10.87 11.96
N TYR A 238 -4.06 -10.85 11.58
CA TYR A 238 -5.16 -11.16 12.48
C TYR A 238 -5.02 -12.56 13.10
N TYR A 239 -4.70 -13.57 12.30
CA TYR A 239 -4.56 -14.96 12.77
C TYR A 239 -3.45 -15.11 13.80
N TYR A 240 -2.25 -14.58 13.54
CA TYR A 240 -1.13 -14.71 14.48
C TYR A 240 -1.39 -13.94 15.76
N LYS A 241 -1.88 -12.70 15.65
CA LYS A 241 -2.13 -11.86 16.83
C LYS A 241 -3.30 -12.35 17.67
N SER A 242 -4.43 -12.73 17.07
CA SER A 242 -5.61 -13.20 17.82
C SER A 242 -5.38 -14.52 18.57
N ASN A 243 -4.41 -15.31 18.14
CA ASN A 243 -4.00 -16.55 18.80
C ASN A 243 -2.78 -16.37 19.71
N ASN A 244 -2.28 -15.14 19.90
CA ASN A 244 -1.05 -14.85 20.64
C ASN A 244 0.17 -15.67 20.16
N LYS A 245 0.22 -16.01 18.87
CA LYS A 245 1.33 -16.74 18.25
C LYS A 245 2.25 -15.77 17.52
N LYS A 246 3.54 -16.10 17.46
CA LYS A 246 4.51 -15.41 16.60
C LYS A 246 4.84 -16.31 15.40
N PRO A 247 4.83 -15.79 14.16
CA PRO A 247 5.27 -16.58 13.02
C PRO A 247 6.76 -16.87 13.16
N SER A 248 7.16 -18.10 12.78
CA SER A 248 8.58 -18.42 12.65
C SER A 248 9.16 -17.68 11.43
N THR A 249 10.48 -17.49 11.43
CA THR A 249 11.21 -16.87 10.31
C THR A 249 10.95 -17.61 8.99
N ASN A 250 10.90 -18.94 9.01
CA ASN A 250 10.64 -19.75 7.83
C ASN A 250 9.25 -19.49 7.25
N ILE A 251 8.23 -19.33 8.11
CA ILE A 251 6.88 -18.99 7.67
C ILE A 251 6.86 -17.59 7.05
N LEU A 252 7.55 -16.62 7.66
CA LEU A 252 7.64 -15.26 7.10
C LEU A 252 8.32 -15.25 5.72
N ILE A 253 9.41 -16.01 5.55
CA ILE A 253 10.10 -16.14 4.27
C ILE A 253 9.18 -16.78 3.23
N PHE A 254 8.58 -17.93 3.54
CA PHE A 254 7.65 -18.62 2.64
C PHE A 254 6.46 -17.74 2.25
N PHE A 255 5.88 -17.02 3.23
CA PHE A 255 4.78 -16.10 3.01
C PHE A 255 5.17 -14.94 2.10
N THR A 256 6.36 -14.37 2.30
CA THR A 256 6.87 -13.27 1.46
C THR A 256 7.13 -13.75 0.02
N ILE A 257 7.74 -14.92 -0.16
CA ILE A 257 7.94 -15.54 -1.48
C ILE A 257 6.61 -15.80 -2.17
N THR A 258 5.61 -16.31 -1.44
CA THR A 258 4.26 -16.58 -1.99
C THR A 258 3.58 -15.28 -2.45
N LEU A 259 3.64 -14.23 -1.63
CA LEU A 259 3.08 -12.92 -2.01
C LEU A 259 3.81 -12.32 -3.22
N PHE A 260 5.13 -12.46 -3.28
CA PHE A 260 5.92 -12.00 -4.41
C PHE A 260 5.55 -12.75 -5.69
N TYR A 261 5.45 -14.07 -5.64
CA TYR A 261 5.01 -14.91 -6.76
C TYR A 261 3.60 -14.52 -7.25
N LEU A 262 2.63 -14.34 -6.33
CA LEU A 262 1.28 -13.88 -6.67
C LEU A 262 1.28 -12.48 -7.31
N SER A 263 2.12 -11.58 -6.80
CA SER A 263 2.31 -10.23 -7.35
C SER A 263 2.85 -10.28 -8.78
N THR A 264 3.82 -11.16 -9.04
CA THR A 264 4.40 -11.39 -10.37
C THR A 264 3.39 -11.98 -11.34
N LEU A 265 2.66 -13.04 -10.94
CA LEU A 265 1.59 -13.65 -11.74
C LEU A 265 0.54 -12.63 -12.16
N LEU A 266 0.05 -11.82 -11.22
CA LEU A 266 -0.88 -10.74 -11.52
C LEU A 266 -0.23 -9.69 -12.40
N GLY A 267 1.06 -9.42 -12.22
CA GLY A 267 1.80 -8.44 -13.00
C GLY A 267 1.83 -8.76 -14.48
N SER A 268 2.23 -9.98 -14.83
CA SER A 268 2.33 -10.46 -16.20
C SER A 268 0.95 -10.60 -16.86
N THR A 269 -0.06 -11.06 -16.11
CA THR A 269 -1.42 -11.25 -16.62
C THR A 269 -2.29 -9.98 -16.63
N ARG A 270 -1.87 -8.89 -15.97
CA ARG A 270 -2.72 -7.69 -15.83
C ARG A 270 -3.09 -7.04 -17.15
N GLY A 271 -2.17 -7.04 -18.12
CA GLY A 271 -2.44 -6.52 -19.46
C GLY A 271 -3.60 -7.26 -20.11
N SER A 272 -3.49 -8.59 -20.18
CA SER A 272 -4.51 -9.48 -20.74
C SER A 272 -5.83 -9.47 -19.95
N LEU A 273 -5.78 -9.42 -18.61
CA LEU A 273 -6.99 -9.32 -17.78
C LEU A 273 -7.76 -8.00 -17.93
N ARG A 274 -7.06 -6.93 -18.31
CA ARG A 274 -7.65 -5.61 -18.56
C ARG A 274 -8.15 -5.48 -19.99
N SER A 275 -7.39 -5.98 -20.96
CA SER A 275 -7.84 -6.06 -22.36
C SER A 275 -8.98 -7.07 -22.53
N GLY A 276 -9.07 -8.10 -21.67
CA GLY A 276 -10.04 -9.18 -21.78
C GLY A 276 -9.54 -10.38 -22.57
N GLU A 277 -8.25 -10.38 -22.94
CA GLU A 277 -7.61 -11.51 -23.59
C GLU A 277 -7.39 -12.66 -22.61
N LYS A 278 -7.14 -13.86 -23.15
CA LYS A 278 -6.78 -15.02 -22.34
C LYS A 278 -5.52 -14.70 -21.53
N ALA A 279 -5.59 -14.94 -20.23
CA ALA A 279 -4.48 -14.70 -19.34
C ALA A 279 -3.32 -15.66 -19.65
N ASN A 280 -2.27 -15.17 -20.32
CA ASN A 280 -1.02 -15.91 -20.49
C ASN A 280 -0.36 -16.17 -19.13
N SER A 281 -0.33 -17.43 -18.71
CA SER A 281 0.23 -17.86 -17.42
C SER A 281 1.72 -18.18 -17.46
N SER A 282 2.38 -18.00 -18.61
CA SER A 282 3.82 -18.19 -18.75
C SER A 282 4.56 -17.08 -18.02
N LEU A 283 5.36 -17.44 -17.01
CA LEU A 283 6.24 -16.52 -16.30
C LEU A 283 7.66 -16.64 -16.82
N SER A 284 8.27 -15.52 -17.14
CA SER A 284 9.70 -15.42 -17.44
C SER A 284 10.48 -14.85 -16.25
N THR A 285 11.80 -14.99 -16.27
CA THR A 285 12.69 -14.33 -15.29
C THR A 285 12.57 -12.80 -15.34
N THR A 286 12.29 -12.24 -16.51
CA THR A 286 12.10 -10.79 -16.68
C THR A 286 10.86 -10.29 -15.96
N ASP A 287 9.80 -11.10 -15.83
CA ASP A 287 8.58 -10.72 -15.11
C ASP A 287 8.84 -10.51 -13.62
N PHE A 288 9.70 -11.32 -13.02
CA PHE A 288 10.10 -11.18 -11.63
C PHE A 288 10.89 -9.89 -11.39
N ILE A 289 11.85 -9.59 -12.27
CA ILE A 289 12.64 -8.35 -12.22
C ILE A 289 11.71 -7.15 -12.39
N TYR A 290 10.87 -7.16 -13.43
CA TYR A 290 9.90 -6.10 -13.68
C TYR A 290 8.92 -5.90 -12.52
N THR A 291 8.53 -6.98 -11.84
CA THR A 291 7.66 -6.87 -10.65
C THR A 291 8.38 -6.18 -9.49
N LEU A 292 9.66 -6.46 -9.25
CA LEU A 292 10.43 -5.72 -8.24
C LEU A 292 10.59 -4.25 -8.63
N GLU A 293 10.96 -3.98 -9.89
CA GLU A 293 11.16 -2.63 -10.39
C GLU A 293 9.86 -1.81 -10.33
N SER A 294 8.77 -2.28 -10.96
CA SER A 294 7.49 -1.55 -11.04
C SER A 294 6.79 -1.28 -9.70
N ASN A 295 7.19 -1.96 -8.62
CA ASN A 295 6.63 -1.71 -7.29
C ASN A 295 7.47 -0.69 -6.48
N PHE A 296 8.74 -0.47 -6.84
CA PHE A 296 9.67 0.31 -6.03
C PHE A 296 10.45 1.39 -6.80
N ASP A 297 10.36 1.45 -8.13
CA ASP A 297 10.95 2.51 -8.97
C ASP A 297 10.21 3.86 -8.88
N LEU A 298 9.20 3.93 -8.01
CA LEU A 298 8.35 5.09 -7.74
C LEU A 298 9.14 6.28 -7.18
N TYR A 299 10.39 6.10 -6.75
CA TYR A 299 11.27 7.21 -6.38
C TYR A 299 11.67 8.08 -7.59
N LYS A 300 11.70 7.52 -8.80
CA LYS A 300 12.11 8.23 -10.02
C LYS A 300 11.25 9.47 -10.32
N PRO A 301 9.90 9.40 -10.33
CA PRO A 301 9.08 10.60 -10.49
C PRO A 301 9.22 11.59 -9.33
N PHE A 302 9.61 11.14 -8.13
CA PHE A 302 9.93 12.05 -7.01
C PHE A 302 11.25 12.80 -7.23
N TYR A 303 12.25 12.16 -7.87
CA TYR A 303 13.48 12.85 -8.25
C TYR A 303 13.20 13.92 -9.31
N GLY A 304 12.40 13.59 -10.34
CA GLY A 304 11.92 14.57 -11.32
C GLY A 304 11.14 15.72 -10.68
N LEU A 305 10.36 15.45 -9.62
CA LEU A 305 9.65 16.49 -8.88
C LEU A 305 10.60 17.48 -8.22
N MET A 306 11.70 17.01 -7.62
CA MET A 306 12.72 17.89 -7.01
C MET A 306 13.42 18.80 -8.01
N MET A 307 13.52 18.39 -9.26
CA MET A 307 14.15 19.14 -10.35
C MET A 307 13.27 20.27 -10.86
N ASN A 308 11.95 20.06 -10.86
CA ASN A 308 11.02 20.98 -11.52
C ASN A 308 10.25 21.88 -10.55
N TYR A 309 10.16 21.51 -9.27
CA TYR A 309 9.47 22.30 -8.24
C TYR A 309 10.45 22.77 -7.15
N PRO A 310 10.49 24.08 -6.81
CA PRO A 310 9.62 25.16 -7.32
C PRO A 310 10.15 25.84 -8.60
N ASP A 311 11.32 25.45 -9.11
CA ASP A 311 12.08 26.28 -10.06
C ASP A 311 11.37 26.51 -11.42
N LYS A 312 10.58 25.53 -11.89
CA LYS A 312 9.78 25.64 -13.13
C LYS A 312 8.29 25.76 -12.87
N TYR A 313 7.81 25.21 -11.76
CA TYR A 313 6.39 25.18 -11.41
C TYR A 313 6.23 25.47 -9.91
N ASP A 314 5.24 26.30 -9.58
CA ASP A 314 4.94 26.63 -8.20
C ASP A 314 4.37 25.46 -7.41
N PHE A 315 4.54 25.49 -6.09
CA PHE A 315 3.84 24.58 -5.20
C PHE A 315 2.33 24.76 -5.30
N THR A 316 1.61 23.67 -5.08
CA THR A 316 0.15 23.62 -5.29
C THR A 316 -0.67 23.96 -4.04
N LEU A 317 0.00 24.25 -2.92
CA LEU A 317 -0.55 24.85 -1.69
C LEU A 317 -1.76 24.11 -1.10
N GLY A 318 -1.75 22.78 -1.13
CA GLY A 318 -2.79 21.93 -0.57
C GLY A 318 -3.84 21.48 -1.59
N LYS A 319 -3.68 21.85 -2.87
CA LYS A 319 -4.62 21.42 -3.91
C LYS A 319 -4.61 19.91 -4.10
N SER A 320 -3.45 19.24 -4.02
CA SER A 320 -3.39 17.79 -4.17
C SER A 320 -3.95 17.06 -2.94
N LEU A 321 -3.44 17.37 -1.74
CA LEU A 321 -3.82 16.66 -0.52
C LEU A 321 -5.25 16.97 -0.09
N ILE A 322 -5.69 18.22 -0.20
CA ILE A 322 -6.95 18.69 0.40
C ILE A 322 -8.03 18.80 -0.68
N ILE A 323 -7.83 19.66 -1.69
CA ILE A 323 -8.88 19.99 -2.66
C ILE A 323 -9.25 18.78 -3.51
N ASP A 324 -8.28 18.06 -4.06
CA ASP A 324 -8.56 16.88 -4.88
C ASP A 324 -9.22 15.76 -4.07
N THR A 325 -8.83 15.60 -2.79
CA THR A 325 -9.47 14.65 -1.89
C THR A 325 -10.94 14.97 -1.69
N PHE A 326 -11.31 16.22 -1.39
CA PHE A 326 -12.72 16.62 -1.30
C PHE A 326 -13.45 16.46 -2.64
N THR A 327 -12.78 16.84 -3.74
CA THR A 327 -13.33 16.75 -5.09
C THR A 327 -13.72 15.32 -5.43
N LEU A 328 -12.92 14.31 -5.05
CA LEU A 328 -13.23 12.90 -5.29
C LEU A 328 -14.60 12.49 -4.77
N TRP A 329 -14.98 12.96 -3.58
CA TRP A 329 -16.20 12.55 -2.90
C TRP A 329 -17.47 13.20 -3.42
N ILE A 330 -17.36 14.23 -4.27
CA ILE A 330 -18.52 14.87 -4.92
C ILE A 330 -18.91 14.05 -6.16
N PRO A 331 -20.09 13.41 -6.21
CA PRO A 331 -20.54 12.68 -7.39
C PRO A 331 -20.71 13.59 -8.61
N ARG A 332 -20.41 13.07 -9.81
CA ARG A 332 -20.56 13.82 -11.08
C ARG A 332 -22.00 14.28 -11.35
N ALA A 333 -23.00 13.60 -10.79
CA ALA A 333 -24.40 14.02 -10.87
C ALA A 333 -24.66 15.40 -10.26
N PHE A 334 -23.89 15.79 -9.23
CA PHE A 334 -23.99 17.11 -8.59
C PHE A 334 -22.97 18.10 -9.16
N TRP A 335 -21.89 17.62 -9.76
CA TRP A 335 -20.87 18.46 -10.40
C TRP A 335 -20.47 17.89 -11.77
N HIS A 336 -21.21 18.29 -12.79
CA HIS A 336 -21.04 17.81 -14.16
C HIS A 336 -19.62 18.07 -14.70
N ASN A 337 -19.10 19.28 -14.46
CA ASN A 337 -17.75 19.70 -14.90
C ASN A 337 -16.64 19.33 -13.90
N LYS A 338 -16.84 18.32 -13.04
CA LYS A 338 -15.81 17.85 -12.11
C LYS A 338 -14.54 17.44 -12.89
N PRO A 339 -13.33 17.82 -12.43
CA PRO A 339 -12.08 17.43 -13.09
C PRO A 339 -12.00 15.93 -13.37
N LEU A 340 -11.42 15.56 -14.52
CA LEU A 340 -11.16 14.14 -14.82
C LEU A 340 -9.99 13.66 -13.96
N ALA A 341 -9.88 12.34 -13.75
CA ALA A 341 -8.82 11.75 -12.94
C ALA A 341 -7.41 12.12 -13.47
N GLN A 342 -7.28 12.29 -14.78
CA GLN A 342 -6.05 12.70 -15.46
C GLN A 342 -5.67 14.16 -15.23
N ASP A 343 -6.62 15.00 -14.81
CA ASP A 343 -6.44 16.43 -14.56
C ASP A 343 -6.25 16.73 -13.07
N MET A 344 -6.25 15.69 -12.23
CA MET A 344 -5.97 15.82 -10.79
C MET A 344 -4.53 16.29 -10.59
N THR A 345 -4.32 17.09 -9.54
CA THR A 345 -3.09 17.85 -9.28
C THR A 345 -1.86 16.95 -9.18
N MET A 346 -1.98 15.81 -8.50
CA MET A 346 -0.89 14.83 -8.45
C MET A 346 -0.51 14.29 -9.83
N VAL A 347 -1.51 13.99 -10.67
CA VAL A 347 -1.28 13.42 -12.01
C VAL A 347 -0.59 14.45 -12.91
N VAL A 348 -1.03 15.69 -12.85
CA VAL A 348 -0.37 16.84 -13.51
C VAL A 348 1.06 17.01 -12.99
N GLY A 349 1.25 16.92 -11.67
CA GLY A 349 2.57 16.98 -11.06
C GLY A 349 3.52 15.90 -11.57
N ILE A 350 3.07 14.65 -11.72
CA ILE A 350 3.88 13.57 -12.30
C ILE A 350 4.23 13.86 -13.76
N ARG A 351 3.29 14.36 -14.58
CA ARG A 351 3.56 14.76 -15.97
C ARG A 351 4.63 15.83 -16.04
N HIS A 352 4.54 16.84 -15.18
CA HIS A 352 5.52 17.92 -15.08
C HIS A 352 6.89 17.42 -14.60
N SER A 353 6.93 16.39 -13.75
CA SER A 353 8.17 15.81 -13.24
C SER A 353 8.91 14.93 -14.25
N VAL A 354 8.16 14.25 -15.12
CA VAL A 354 8.69 13.27 -16.07
C VAL A 354 8.16 13.58 -17.47
N ASN A 355 7.04 12.98 -17.88
CA ASN A 355 6.38 13.24 -19.16
C ASN A 355 4.96 12.63 -19.18
N ASP A 356 4.24 12.83 -20.29
CA ASP A 356 2.89 12.31 -20.47
C ASP A 356 2.82 10.78 -20.56
N PHE A 357 3.86 10.11 -21.08
CA PHE A 357 3.90 8.66 -21.19
C PHE A 357 3.78 7.98 -19.81
N ALA A 358 4.38 8.58 -18.79
CA ALA A 358 4.33 8.13 -17.40
C ALA A 358 2.88 7.92 -16.90
N ILE A 359 1.95 8.76 -17.35
CA ILE A 359 0.53 8.70 -16.97
C ILE A 359 -0.29 7.91 -17.97
N LEU A 360 -0.17 8.22 -19.25
CA LEU A 360 -1.06 7.69 -20.29
C LEU A 360 -0.82 6.20 -20.57
N ASN A 361 0.42 5.73 -20.43
CA ASN A 361 0.81 4.39 -20.82
C ASN A 361 1.29 3.55 -19.63
N ALA A 362 2.07 4.15 -18.72
CA ALA A 362 2.67 3.42 -17.61
C ALA A 362 1.84 3.43 -16.32
N ALA A 363 0.93 4.40 -16.17
CA ALA A 363 0.14 4.62 -14.96
C ALA A 363 1.00 4.60 -13.67
N ILE A 364 2.16 5.29 -13.73
CA ILE A 364 3.09 5.39 -12.61
C ILE A 364 2.48 6.22 -11.48
N ALA A 365 2.94 5.98 -10.26
CA ALA A 365 2.65 6.81 -9.09
C ALA A 365 3.97 7.29 -8.49
N TRP A 366 3.89 8.16 -7.49
CA TRP A 366 5.03 8.47 -6.63
C TRP A 366 4.73 8.09 -5.18
N PRO A 367 5.75 7.94 -4.32
CA PRO A 367 5.55 7.76 -2.90
C PRO A 367 4.85 8.97 -2.28
N ASN A 368 4.20 8.76 -1.14
CA ASN A 368 3.44 9.81 -0.42
C ASN A 368 4.19 11.13 -0.21
N ILE A 369 5.51 11.09 0.02
CA ILE A 369 6.34 12.29 0.16
C ILE A 369 6.31 13.20 -1.07
N GLY A 370 6.10 12.65 -2.27
CA GLY A 370 5.97 13.45 -3.48
C GLY A 370 4.76 14.38 -3.43
N GLU A 371 3.64 13.91 -2.89
CA GLU A 371 2.45 14.75 -2.72
C GLU A 371 2.66 15.84 -1.66
N TYR A 372 3.37 15.52 -0.57
CA TYR A 372 3.66 16.47 0.50
C TYR A 372 4.56 17.61 0.00
N TYR A 373 5.56 17.26 -0.80
CA TYR A 373 6.45 18.23 -1.42
C TYR A 373 5.74 19.06 -2.49
N LEU A 374 4.90 18.45 -3.32
CA LEU A 374 4.14 19.15 -4.35
C LEU A 374 3.25 20.25 -3.76
N ASP A 375 2.61 19.99 -2.62
CA ASP A 375 1.73 20.97 -1.98
C ASP A 375 2.49 22.04 -1.19
N PHE A 376 3.49 21.64 -0.40
CA PHE A 376 4.04 22.50 0.66
C PHE A 376 5.57 22.49 0.75
N GLY A 377 6.24 21.94 -0.25
CA GLY A 377 7.70 21.83 -0.30
C GLY A 377 8.30 21.05 0.89
N ILE A 378 9.53 21.41 1.25
CA ILE A 378 10.31 20.72 2.30
C ILE A 378 9.60 20.79 3.66
N ILE A 379 9.03 21.94 4.00
CA ILE A 379 8.33 22.15 5.28
C ILE A 379 7.12 21.22 5.37
N GLY A 380 6.37 21.08 4.28
CA GLY A 380 5.29 20.11 4.14
C GLY A 380 5.71 18.70 4.48
N CYS A 381 6.79 18.23 3.87
CA CYS A 381 7.32 16.90 4.11
C CYS A 381 7.61 16.67 5.59
N PHE A 382 8.26 17.61 6.27
CA PHE A 382 8.63 17.47 7.69
C PHE A 382 7.39 17.40 8.60
N ILE A 383 6.45 18.32 8.43
CA ILE A 383 5.24 18.39 9.25
C ILE A 383 4.39 17.14 9.03
N ILE A 384 4.14 16.77 7.78
CA ILE A 384 3.25 15.64 7.47
C ILE A 384 3.90 14.31 7.86
N PHE A 385 5.22 14.13 7.70
CA PHE A 385 5.91 12.93 8.20
C PHE A 385 5.86 12.84 9.72
N PHE A 386 6.03 13.95 10.44
CA PHE A 386 5.89 13.97 11.90
C PHE A 386 4.49 13.52 12.33
N VAL A 387 3.45 14.10 11.70
CA VAL A 387 2.05 13.73 11.95
C VAL A 387 1.80 12.26 11.61
N PHE A 388 2.37 11.77 10.51
CA PHE A 388 2.26 10.36 10.13
C PHE A 388 2.87 9.42 11.17
N GLY A 389 4.07 9.71 11.66
CA GLY A 389 4.72 8.93 12.74
C GLY A 389 3.89 8.93 14.02
N TYR A 390 3.36 10.09 14.39
CA TYR A 390 2.48 10.25 15.54
C TYR A 390 1.21 9.39 15.42
N PHE A 391 0.56 9.36 14.24
CA PHE A 391 -0.61 8.53 14.01
C PHE A 391 -0.30 7.03 14.01
N LEU A 392 0.83 6.59 13.45
CA LEU A 392 1.22 5.18 13.48
C LEU A 392 1.40 4.65 14.89
N LYS A 393 1.99 5.44 15.78
CA LYS A 393 2.13 5.08 17.18
C LYS A 393 0.78 4.93 17.88
N LYS A 394 -0.16 5.85 17.62
CA LYS A 394 -1.55 5.73 18.10
C LYS A 394 -2.26 4.50 17.52
N MET A 395 -2.00 4.17 16.25
CA MET A 395 -2.57 2.98 15.61
C MET A 395 -2.14 1.70 16.33
N ASN A 396 -0.90 1.63 16.85
CA ASN A 396 -0.42 0.48 17.62
C ASN A 396 -1.20 0.27 18.94
N SER A 397 -1.94 1.27 19.43
CA SER A 397 -2.85 1.07 20.56
C SER A 397 -3.96 0.08 20.22
N LEU A 398 -4.41 0.03 18.96
CA LEU A 398 -5.37 -0.97 18.49
C LEU A 398 -4.77 -2.38 18.53
N TYR A 399 -3.48 -2.50 18.18
CA TYR A 399 -2.74 -3.76 18.24
C TYR A 399 -2.57 -4.30 19.67
N HIS A 400 -2.35 -3.41 20.64
CA HIS A 400 -2.26 -3.77 22.05
C HIS A 400 -3.61 -3.95 22.74
N SER A 401 -4.71 -3.62 22.07
CA SER A 401 -6.04 -3.82 22.62
C SER A 401 -6.40 -5.31 22.70
N ASN A 402 -7.03 -5.70 23.80
CA ASN A 402 -7.65 -7.03 23.92
C ASN A 402 -8.98 -7.12 23.16
N ASN A 403 -9.49 -6.01 22.61
CA ASN A 403 -10.72 -6.00 21.84
C ASN A 403 -10.47 -6.57 20.42
N LEU A 404 -11.19 -7.63 20.08
CA LEU A 404 -11.13 -8.29 18.79
C LEU A 404 -11.43 -7.34 17.63
N ASN A 405 -12.38 -6.41 17.81
CA ASN A 405 -12.74 -5.41 16.81
C ASN A 405 -11.56 -4.49 16.51
N HIS A 406 -10.86 -4.01 17.55
CA HIS A 406 -9.66 -3.20 17.35
C HIS A 406 -8.57 -3.95 16.61
N LEU A 407 -8.43 -5.26 16.86
CA LEU A 407 -7.48 -6.07 16.12
C LEU A 407 -7.85 -6.21 14.63
N VAL A 408 -9.14 -6.38 14.30
CA VAL A 408 -9.60 -6.39 12.90
C VAL A 408 -9.26 -5.08 12.20
N LEU A 409 -9.59 -3.94 12.84
CA LEU A 409 -9.28 -2.62 12.30
C LEU A 409 -7.76 -2.42 12.14
N TYR A 410 -6.96 -2.83 13.13
CA TYR A 410 -5.50 -2.76 13.06
C TYR A 410 -4.95 -3.56 11.88
N SER A 411 -5.37 -4.81 11.70
CA SER A 411 -4.89 -5.67 10.62
C SER A 411 -5.13 -5.05 9.24
N VAL A 412 -6.30 -4.44 9.04
CA VAL A 412 -6.65 -3.77 7.79
C VAL A 412 -5.88 -2.46 7.62
N CYS A 413 -5.82 -1.60 8.64
CA CYS A 413 -5.08 -0.34 8.56
C CYS A 413 -3.58 -0.56 8.36
N TYR A 414 -3.00 -1.59 9.00
CA TYR A 414 -1.60 -1.97 8.84
C TYR A 414 -1.26 -2.30 7.38
N THR A 415 -2.13 -3.01 6.67
CA THR A 415 -1.89 -3.36 5.26
C THR A 415 -2.14 -2.20 4.31
N LEU A 416 -3.07 -1.30 4.64
CA LEU A 416 -3.30 -0.06 3.89
C LEU A 416 -2.08 0.87 3.88
N LEU A 417 -1.16 0.74 4.85
CA LEU A 417 0.12 1.48 4.84
C LEU A 417 0.96 1.20 3.59
N LEU A 418 0.87 0.00 3.02
CA LEU A 418 1.56 -0.34 1.77
C LEU A 418 1.12 0.58 0.64
N GLN A 419 -0.19 0.73 0.46
CA GLN A 419 -0.77 1.59 -0.57
C GLN A 419 -0.46 3.07 -0.30
N PHE A 420 -0.62 3.49 0.96
CA PHE A 420 -0.38 4.87 1.38
C PHE A 420 1.04 5.31 1.06
N ILE A 421 2.05 4.51 1.44
CA ILE A 421 3.45 4.87 1.29
C ILE A 421 3.89 4.80 -0.17
N THR A 422 3.57 3.69 -0.86
CA THR A 422 4.11 3.44 -2.21
C THR A 422 3.46 4.31 -3.28
N ARG A 423 2.15 4.58 -3.20
CA ARG A 423 1.40 5.18 -4.31
C ARG A 423 0.86 6.58 -4.04
N GLY A 424 1.18 7.18 -2.89
CA GLY A 424 0.74 8.52 -2.51
C GLY A 424 -0.76 8.73 -2.76
N GLY A 425 -1.14 9.98 -3.05
CA GLY A 425 -2.49 10.31 -3.51
C GLY A 425 -3.50 10.13 -2.42
N LEU A 426 -3.47 11.03 -1.44
CA LEU A 426 -4.41 11.04 -0.33
C LEU A 426 -5.85 10.98 -0.82
N CYS A 427 -6.14 11.62 -1.96
CA CYS A 427 -7.40 11.53 -2.68
C CYS A 427 -7.81 10.07 -2.93
N TYR A 428 -7.03 9.30 -3.71
CA TYR A 428 -7.32 7.90 -4.01
C TYR A 428 -7.24 7.01 -2.77
N PHE A 429 -6.27 7.24 -1.88
CA PHE A 429 -6.13 6.51 -0.63
C PHE A 429 -7.35 6.67 0.27
N SER A 430 -7.97 7.85 0.31
CA SER A 430 -9.16 8.10 1.14
C SER A 430 -10.31 7.16 0.76
N ALA A 431 -10.51 6.90 -0.54
CA ALA A 431 -11.49 5.94 -1.00
C ALA A 431 -11.12 4.50 -0.59
N PHE A 432 -9.86 4.10 -0.78
CA PHE A 432 -9.39 2.79 -0.33
C PHE A 432 -9.62 2.59 1.18
N PHE A 433 -9.24 3.59 1.98
CA PHE A 433 -9.38 3.57 3.42
C PHE A 433 -10.87 3.45 3.82
N LEU A 434 -11.74 4.29 3.26
CA LEU A 434 -13.15 4.31 3.58
C LEU A 434 -13.86 3.00 3.18
N PHE A 435 -13.67 2.51 1.96
CA PHE A 435 -14.35 1.28 1.51
C PHE A 435 -13.83 0.04 2.24
N THR A 436 -12.56 0.00 2.63
CA THR A 436 -12.02 -1.14 3.39
C THR A 436 -12.44 -1.10 4.87
N THR A 437 -12.54 0.08 5.49
CA THR A 437 -12.84 0.22 6.93
C THR A 437 -14.33 0.45 7.24
N SER A 438 -15.15 0.92 6.30
CA SER A 438 -16.59 1.13 6.54
C SER A 438 -17.34 -0.11 7.00
N PRO A 439 -17.08 -1.35 6.52
CA PRO A 439 -17.74 -2.53 7.07
C PRO A 439 -17.46 -2.74 8.55
N TYR A 440 -16.25 -2.38 9.02
CA TYR A 440 -15.91 -2.46 10.44
C TYR A 440 -16.84 -1.57 11.26
N PHE A 441 -16.99 -0.30 10.88
CA PHE A 441 -17.86 0.64 11.60
C PHE A 441 -19.34 0.26 11.54
N LEU A 442 -19.81 -0.29 10.40
CA LEU A 442 -21.18 -0.77 10.27
C LEU A 442 -21.42 -1.97 11.18
N ILE A 443 -20.52 -2.97 11.14
CA ILE A 443 -20.65 -4.18 11.96
C ILE A 443 -20.62 -3.84 13.45
N THR A 444 -19.66 -3.03 13.92
CA THR A 444 -19.57 -2.67 15.35
C THR A 444 -20.79 -1.88 15.83
N LYS A 445 -21.24 -0.88 15.05
CA LYS A 445 -22.42 -0.08 15.37
C LYS A 445 -23.69 -0.93 15.46
N PHE A 446 -23.97 -1.77 14.46
CA PHE A 446 -25.22 -2.53 14.42
C PHE A 446 -25.21 -3.79 15.31
N SER A 447 -24.03 -4.34 15.63
CA SER A 447 -23.91 -5.44 16.58
C SER A 447 -23.89 -4.98 18.05
N LYS A 448 -23.88 -3.67 18.31
CA LYS A 448 -23.77 -3.05 19.65
C LYS A 448 -22.50 -3.53 20.40
N VAL A 449 -21.37 -3.57 19.70
CA VAL A 449 -20.06 -4.04 20.22
C VAL A 449 -19.00 -2.96 20.17
#